data_AF-A0A967HM41-F1
#
_entry.id   AF-A0A967HM41-F1
#
_cell.length_a   1.000
_cell.length_b   1.000
_cell.length_c   1.000
_cell.angle_alpha   90.00
_cell.angle_beta   90.00
_cell.angle_gamma   90.00
#
_symmetry.space_group_name_H-M   'P 1'
#
loop_
_entity.id
_entity.type
_entity.pdbx_description
1 polymer ?
#
loop_
_entity_poly.entity_id
_entity_poly.type
_entity_poly.pdbx_seq_one_letter_code
_entity_poly.pdbx_strand_id
1 'polypeptide(L)'
;DSEDPTAELATLRAEVEEHSTALAEKPFCVVLTKADLLGPDDDPPAPEAPGAWASFLVSAVAGRGIDEWKEAVWQRVRGQLDAEREAEEEPEPWRP
;
A
#
# COMPACT_ATOMS: atom_id res chain seq x y z
N ASP A 1 17.17 11.37 1.81
CA ASP A 1 15.73 11.25 2.04
C ASP A 1 15.03 12.54 1.71
N SER A 2 13.71 12.46 1.56
CA SER A 2 12.84 13.63 1.47
C SER A 2 12.68 14.26 2.84
N GLU A 3 12.68 15.60 2.87
CA GLU A 3 12.49 16.40 4.07
C GLU A 3 11.03 16.40 4.54
N ASP A 4 10.08 16.10 3.64
CA ASP A 4 8.66 15.97 3.94
C ASP A 4 8.06 14.75 3.21
N PRO A 5 8.08 13.57 3.85
CA PRO A 5 7.52 12.34 3.28
C PRO A 5 6.00 12.42 3.01
N THR A 6 5.26 13.26 3.74
CA THR A 6 3.82 13.43 3.54
C THR A 6 3.54 14.20 2.26
N ALA A 7 4.24 15.32 2.05
CA ALA A 7 4.10 16.11 0.82
C ALA A 7 4.57 15.33 -0.42
N GLU A 8 5.63 14.54 -0.29
CA GLU A 8 6.11 13.67 -1.38
C GLU A 8 5.06 12.60 -1.74
N LEU A 9 4.49 11.92 -0.75
CA LEU A 9 3.40 10.97 -0.99
C LEU A 9 2.21 11.63 -1.66
N ALA A 10 1.78 12.81 -1.21
CA ALA A 10 0.66 13.53 -1.81
C ALA A 10 0.94 13.88 -3.29
N THR A 11 2.18 14.28 -3.60
CA THR A 11 2.61 14.56 -4.98
C THR A 11 2.54 13.30 -5.84
N LEU A 12 3.12 12.19 -5.39
CA LEU A 12 3.07 10.91 -6.12
C LEU A 12 1.63 10.44 -6.37
N ARG A 13 0.74 10.63 -5.38
CA ARG A 13 -0.68 10.27 -5.53
C ARG A 13 -1.39 11.13 -6.56
N ALA A 14 -1.09 12.43 -6.61
CA ALA A 14 -1.64 13.32 -7.63
C ALA A 14 -1.16 12.94 -9.04
N GLU A 15 0.13 12.60 -9.19
CA GLU A 15 0.69 12.13 -10.47
C GLU A 15 0.04 10.83 -10.95
N VAL A 16 -0.22 9.88 -10.03
CA VAL A 16 -0.91 8.62 -10.35
C VAL A 16 -2.34 8.87 -10.83
N GLU A 17 -3.07 9.77 -10.17
CA GLU A 17 -4.43 10.17 -10.56
C GLU A 17 -4.45 10.84 -11.95
N GLU A 18 -3.53 11.77 -12.21
CA GLU A 18 -3.40 12.44 -13.51
C GLU A 18 -3.06 11.43 -14.62
N HIS A 19 -2.23 10.43 -14.32
CA HIS A 19 -1.89 9.38 -15.27
C HIS A 19 -3.06 8.43 -15.55
N SER A 20 -3.77 7.96 -14.51
CA SER A 20 -4.85 7.01 -14.63
C SER A 20 -5.72 6.95 -13.36
N THR A 21 -6.96 7.44 -13.45
CA THR A 21 -7.98 7.28 -12.40
C THR A 21 -8.18 5.82 -12.00
N ALA A 22 -8.24 4.90 -12.97
CA ALA A 22 -8.39 3.46 -12.68
C ALA A 22 -7.20 2.86 -11.89
N LEU A 23 -6.01 3.45 -11.98
CA LEU A 23 -4.86 3.06 -11.16
C LEU A 23 -4.93 3.71 -9.77
N ALA A 24 -5.35 4.97 -9.70
CA ALA A 24 -5.47 5.71 -8.45
C ALA A 24 -6.53 5.13 -7.51
N GLU A 25 -7.60 4.56 -8.06
CA GLU A 25 -8.65 3.85 -7.31
C GLU A 25 -8.20 2.51 -6.73
N LYS A 26 -7.09 1.93 -7.23
CA LYS A 26 -6.60 0.64 -6.69
C LYS A 26 -6.13 0.81 -5.25
N PRO A 27 -6.38 -0.18 -4.38
CA PRO A 27 -5.84 -0.18 -3.03
C PRO A 27 -4.31 -0.08 -3.04
N PHE A 28 -3.76 0.78 -2.20
CA PHE A 28 -2.31 1.00 -2.11
C PHE A 28 -1.81 0.97 -0.67
N CYS A 29 -0.53 0.66 -0.49
CA CYS A 29 0.17 0.79 0.79
C CYS A 29 1.36 1.73 0.63
N VAL A 30 1.86 2.24 1.75
CA VAL A 30 3.11 3.01 1.79
C VAL A 30 4.25 2.10 2.23
N VAL A 31 5.39 2.19 1.56
CA VAL A 31 6.60 1.44 1.93
C VAL A 31 7.74 2.42 2.12
N LEU A 32 8.13 2.58 3.38
CA LEU A 32 9.29 3.36 3.79
C LEU A 32 10.51 2.47 3.64
N THR A 33 11.39 2.85 2.72
CA THR A 33 12.57 2.06 2.38
C THR A 33 13.81 2.58 3.11
N LYS A 34 14.92 1.84 3.02
CA LYS A 34 16.22 2.19 3.62
C LYS A 34 16.18 2.28 5.16
N ALA A 35 15.40 1.41 5.79
CA ALA A 35 15.31 1.30 7.24
C ALA A 35 16.65 1.00 7.94
N ASP A 36 17.68 0.57 7.19
CA ASP A 36 19.05 0.38 7.67
C ASP A 36 19.79 1.68 7.98
N LEU A 37 19.29 2.82 7.49
CA LEU A 37 19.85 4.14 7.79
C LEU A 37 19.36 4.70 9.14
N LEU A 38 18.32 4.10 9.73
CA LEU A 38 17.80 4.52 11.03
C LEU A 38 18.72 4.00 12.14
N GLY A 39 19.15 4.91 13.01
CA GLY A 39 19.80 4.57 14.27
C GLY A 39 18.86 3.81 15.21
N PRO A 40 19.41 3.19 16.27
CA PRO A 40 18.61 2.42 17.24
C PRO A 40 17.59 3.27 18.01
N ASP A 41 17.82 4.58 18.11
CA ASP A 41 16.96 5.54 18.79
C ASP A 41 16.21 6.48 17.81
N ASP A 42 16.38 6.29 16.50
CA ASP A 42 15.71 7.11 15.50
C ASP A 42 14.29 6.59 15.28
N ASP A 43 13.30 7.48 15.44
CA ASP A 43 11.93 7.17 15.06
C ASP A 43 11.83 7.06 13.53
N PRO A 44 11.14 6.03 13.01
CA PRO A 44 10.91 5.94 11.58
C PRO A 44 9.99 7.08 11.11
N PRO A 45 10.13 7.55 9.86
CA PRO A 45 9.21 8.52 9.30
C PRO A 45 7.77 7.98 9.32
N ALA A 46 6.80 8.83 9.62
CA ALA A 46 5.39 8.47 9.70
C ALA A 46 4.56 9.43 8.83
N PRO A 47 4.60 9.31 7.49
CA PRO A 47 3.81 10.16 6.62
C PRO A 47 2.31 9.96 6.83
N GLU A 48 1.55 11.04 6.68
CA GLU A 48 0.09 10.93 6.61
C GLU A 48 -0.30 10.31 5.25
N ALA A 49 -0.89 9.12 5.31
CA ALA A 49 -1.20 8.32 4.13
C ALA A 49 -2.70 7.97 4.06
N PRO A 50 -3.59 8.95 3.87
CA PRO A 50 -5.02 8.70 3.80
C PRO A 50 -5.34 7.76 2.62
N GLY A 51 -6.15 6.73 2.88
CA GLY A 51 -6.52 5.72 1.88
C GLY A 51 -5.50 4.61 1.69
N ALA A 52 -4.30 4.72 2.29
CA ALA A 52 -3.38 3.59 2.35
C ALA A 52 -3.95 2.53 3.30
N TRP A 53 -3.93 1.26 2.88
CA TRP A 53 -4.41 0.17 3.74
C TRP A 53 -3.37 -0.26 4.79
N ALA A 54 -2.10 0.07 4.57
CA ALA A 54 -1.01 -0.14 5.53
C ALA A 54 0.23 0.70 5.18
N SER A 55 1.14 0.80 6.15
CA SER A 55 2.48 1.36 5.99
C SER A 55 3.52 0.35 6.47
N PHE A 56 4.59 0.15 5.70
CA PHE A 56 5.67 -0.80 6.02
C PHE A 56 7.01 -0.10 6.09
N LEU A 57 7.89 -0.57 6.97
CA LEU A 57 9.27 -0.13 7.05
C LEU A 57 10.20 -1.27 6.63
N VAL A 58 10.97 -1.05 5.57
CA VAL A 58 11.81 -2.10 4.97
C VAL A 58 13.23 -1.63 4.69
N SER A 59 14.16 -2.58 4.69
CA SER A 59 15.47 -2.41 4.07
C SER A 59 15.68 -3.54 3.08
N ALA A 60 15.78 -3.19 1.79
CA ALA A 60 16.11 -4.15 0.76
C ALA A 60 17.54 -4.68 0.92
N VAL A 61 18.47 -3.85 1.40
CA VAL A 61 19.89 -4.21 1.58
C VAL A 61 20.08 -5.14 2.78
N ALA A 62 19.44 -4.84 3.90
CA ALA A 62 19.51 -5.67 5.11
C ALA A 62 18.49 -6.82 5.13
N GLY A 63 17.59 -6.88 4.14
CA GLY A 63 16.48 -7.85 4.09
C GLY A 63 15.40 -7.64 5.16
N ARG A 64 15.44 -6.53 5.90
CA ARG A 64 14.52 -6.25 7.01
C ARG A 64 13.12 -5.90 6.50
N GLY A 65 12.09 -6.48 7.09
CA GLY A 65 10.68 -6.15 6.81
C GLY A 65 10.13 -6.65 5.47
N ILE A 66 10.98 -7.27 4.63
CA ILE A 66 10.59 -7.69 3.28
C ILE A 66 9.60 -8.87 3.32
N ASP A 67 9.80 -9.85 4.20
CA ASP A 67 8.90 -11.00 4.31
C ASP A 67 7.51 -10.62 4.82
N GLU A 68 7.46 -9.77 5.86
CA GLU A 68 6.21 -9.22 6.39
C GLU A 68 5.45 -8.43 5.31
N TRP A 69 6.15 -7.58 4.57
CA TRP A 69 5.54 -6.80 3.50
C TRP A 69 4.98 -7.69 2.38
N LYS A 70 5.75 -8.71 1.94
CA LYS A 70 5.28 -9.66 0.91
C LYS A 70 4.04 -10.41 1.36
N GLU A 71 4.02 -10.89 2.61
CA GLU A 71 2.88 -11.61 3.15
C GLU A 71 1.64 -10.71 3.19
N ALA A 72 1.79 -9.46 3.66
CA ALA A 72 0.67 -8.52 3.71
C ALA A 72 0.10 -8.19 2.32
N VAL A 73 0.97 -7.99 1.32
CA VAL A 73 0.54 -7.78 -0.07
C VAL A 73 -0.15 -9.04 -0.62
N TRP A 74 0.38 -10.23 -0.35
CA TRP A 74 -0.23 -11.49 -0.78
C TRP A 74 -1.65 -11.65 -0.21
N GLN A 75 -1.82 -11.43 1.10
CA GLN A 75 -3.12 -11.47 1.76
C GLN A 75 -4.09 -10.46 1.15
N ARG A 76 -3.63 -9.24 0.88
CA ARG A 76 -4.46 -8.19 0.29
C ARG A 76 -4.94 -8.56 -1.11
N VAL A 77 -4.06 -9.07 -1.96
CA VAL A 77 -4.39 -9.51 -3.32
C VAL A 77 -5.34 -10.69 -3.29
N ARG A 78 -5.08 -11.68 -2.43
CA ARG A 78 -5.97 -12.85 -2.26
C ARG A 78 -7.38 -12.42 -1.87
N GLY A 79 -7.51 -11.58 -0.85
CA GLY A 79 -8.80 -11.07 -0.42
C GLY A 79 -9.56 -10.30 -1.51
N GLN A 80 -8.87 -9.57 -2.39
CA GLN A 80 -9.51 -8.92 -3.53
C GLN A 80 -10.02 -9.92 -4.57
N LEU A 81 -9.21 -10.92 -4.93
CA LEU A 81 -9.61 -11.94 -5.90
C LEU A 81 -10.81 -12.76 -5.40
N ASP A 82 -10.82 -13.10 -4.11
CA ASP A 82 -11.92 -13.84 -3.51
C ASP A 82 -13.21 -12.99 -3.50
N ALA A 83 -13.12 -11.70 -3.17
CA ALA A 83 -14.27 -10.78 -3.20
C ALA A 83 -14.82 -10.54 -4.61
N GLU A 84 -13.94 -10.40 -5.61
CA GLU A 84 -14.33 -10.28 -7.03
C GLU A 84 -15.08 -11.53 -7.49
N ARG A 85 -14.58 -12.71 -7.11
CA ARG A 85 -15.22 -13.99 -7.45
C ARG A 85 -16.58 -14.16 -6.77
N GLU A 86 -16.70 -13.80 -5.50
CA GLU A 86 -17.98 -13.86 -4.78
C GLU A 86 -19.02 -12.92 -5.42
N ALA A 87 -18.61 -11.72 -5.84
CA ALA A 87 -19.48 -10.77 -6.54
C ALA A 87 -19.98 -11.28 -7.90
N GLU A 88 -19.19 -12.10 -8.60
CA GLU A 88 -19.60 -12.77 -9.84
C GLU A 88 -20.54 -13.97 -9.59
N GLU A 89 -20.41 -14.64 -8.43
CA GLU A 89 -21.18 -15.83 -8.08
C GLU A 89 -22.56 -15.51 -7.46
N GLU A 90 -22.81 -14.30 -6.96
CA GLU A 90 -24.13 -13.87 -6.46
C GLU A 90 -25.19 -13.87 -7.59
N PRO A 91 -26.13 -14.83 -7.62
CA PRO A 91 -27.16 -14.84 -8.66
C PRO A 91 -28.11 -13.66 -8.46
N GLU A 92 -28.44 -12.96 -9.55
CA GLU A 92 -29.50 -11.94 -9.58
C GLU A 92 -30.73 -12.49 -8.83
N PRO A 93 -31.23 -11.78 -7.80
CA PRO A 93 -32.31 -12.28 -6.97
C PRO A 93 -33.51 -12.57 -7.86
N TRP A 94 -33.90 -13.84 -7.92
CA TRP A 94 -35.00 -14.32 -8.75
C TRP A 94 -36.22 -13.40 -8.57
N ARG A 95 -36.60 -12.72 -9.64
CA ARG A 95 -37.84 -11.93 -9.70
C ARG A 95 -38.92 -12.81 -10.35
N PRO A 96 -40.05 -13.05 -9.67
CA PRO A 96 -41.14 -13.90 -10.18
C PRO A 96 -41.74 -13.39 -11.50
#